data_AF-A0A418CLA7-F1
#
_entry.id   AF-A0A418CLA7-F1
#
_cell.length_a   1.000
_cell.length_b   1.000
_cell.length_c   1.000
_cell.angle_alpha   90.00
_cell.angle_beta   90.00
_cell.angle_gamma   90.00
#
_symmetry.space_group_name_H-M   'P 1'
#
loop_
_entity.id
_entity.type
_entity.pdbx_description
1 polymer ?
#
loop_
_entity_poly.entity_id
_entity_poly.type
_entity_poly.pdbx_seq_one_letter_code
_entity_poly.pdbx_strand_id
1 'polypeptide(L)'
;ACVHGCPSRETGGHLFWDCTLAQNVWNPFLTAMAPIYGALTWRTLLYTDAYDPPPVEKKTYQLELFTLIGLVRAIVFRQLWLNRNRVLYKAIPNVDAVTIIAQVSSFLHLKSTQ
;
A
#
# COMPACT_ATOMS: atom_id res chain seq x y z
N ALA A 1 -15.37 1.65 -16.11
CA ALA A 1 -14.22 2.52 -15.86
C ALA A 1 -13.90 2.49 -14.36
N CYS A 2 -12.66 2.79 -13.99
CA CYS A 2 -12.23 2.85 -12.59
C CYS A 2 -12.94 3.99 -11.85
N VAL A 3 -13.35 3.75 -10.61
CA VAL A 3 -14.03 4.77 -9.79
C VAL A 3 -13.15 6.02 -9.52
N HIS A 4 -11.84 5.89 -9.69
CA HIS A 4 -10.86 6.96 -9.50
C HIS A 4 -10.60 7.80 -10.76
N GLY A 5 -11.35 7.58 -11.84
CA GLY A 5 -11.26 8.37 -13.08
C GLY A 5 -10.32 7.79 -14.14
N CYS A 6 -9.79 6.58 -13.95
CA CYS A 6 -8.99 5.91 -14.97
C CYS A 6 -9.87 5.25 -16.05
N PRO A 7 -9.43 5.24 -17.33
CA PRO A 7 -10.17 4.61 -18.42
C PRO A 7 -10.20 3.07 -18.31
N SER A 8 -9.27 2.48 -17.57
CA SER A 8 -9.14 1.05 -17.38
C SER A 8 -10.33 0.42 -16.63
N ARG A 9 -10.54 -0.88 -16.86
CA ARG A 9 -11.50 -1.67 -16.09
C ARG A 9 -11.00 -1.81 -14.65
N GLU A 10 -11.89 -1.58 -13.69
CA GLU A 10 -11.60 -1.80 -12.27
C GLU A 10 -11.43 -3.31 -12.01
N THR A 11 -10.22 -3.70 -11.62
CA THR A 11 -9.86 -5.03 -11.09
C THR A 11 -9.16 -4.83 -9.74
N GLY A 12 -8.95 -5.90 -8.98
CA GLY A 12 -8.18 -5.80 -7.73
C GLY A 12 -6.76 -5.26 -7.97
N GLY A 13 -6.04 -5.79 -8.96
CA GLY A 13 -4.72 -5.30 -9.34
C GLY A 13 -4.74 -3.84 -9.76
N HIS A 14 -5.73 -3.43 -10.55
CA HIS A 14 -5.86 -2.03 -10.95
C HIS A 14 -6.14 -1.12 -9.75
N LEU A 15 -7.12 -1.46 -8.91
CA LEU A 15 -7.54 -0.63 -7.79
C LEU A 15 -6.42 -0.42 -6.76
N PHE A 16 -5.64 -1.46 -6.49
CA PHE A 16 -4.66 -1.46 -5.40
C PHE A 16 -3.21 -1.24 -5.85
N TRP A 17 -2.94 -1.28 -7.16
CA TRP A 17 -1.59 -1.15 -7.69
C TRP A 17 -1.55 -0.30 -8.96
N ASP A 18 -2.19 -0.70 -10.05
CA ASP A 18 -1.95 -0.05 -11.36
C ASP A 18 -2.62 1.32 -11.54
N CYS A 19 -3.65 1.63 -10.75
CA CYS A 19 -4.34 2.90 -10.80
C CYS A 19 -3.39 4.07 -10.48
N THR A 20 -3.49 5.18 -11.19
CA THR A 20 -2.67 6.38 -10.96
C THR A 20 -2.75 6.85 -9.51
N LEU A 21 -3.94 6.80 -8.89
CA LEU A 21 -4.10 7.12 -7.48
C LEU A 21 -3.30 6.14 -6.59
N ALA A 22 -3.42 4.84 -6.87
CA ALA A 22 -2.71 3.81 -6.11
C ALA A 22 -1.18 3.95 -6.24
N GLN A 23 -0.66 4.17 -7.45
CA GLN A 23 0.76 4.43 -7.71
C GLN A 23 1.27 5.63 -6.90
N ASN A 24 0.52 6.74 -6.92
CA ASN A 24 0.89 7.94 -6.18
C ASN A 24 0.90 7.70 -4.67
N VAL A 25 -0.06 6.93 -4.14
CA VAL A 25 -0.11 6.56 -2.72
C VAL A 25 1.05 5.63 -2.34
N TRP A 26 1.38 4.66 -3.19
CA TRP A 26 2.43 3.68 -2.91
C TRP A 26 3.84 4.26 -2.97
N ASN A 27 4.12 5.14 -3.92
CA ASN A 27 5.46 5.69 -4.19
C ASN A 27 6.28 6.10 -2.96
N PRO A 28 5.77 6.92 -2.02
CA PRO A 28 6.54 7.31 -0.85
C PRO A 28 6.89 6.12 0.05
N PHE A 29 5.97 5.17 0.23
CA PHE A 29 6.21 3.98 1.06
C PHE A 29 7.16 2.99 0.38
N LEU A 30 7.02 2.78 -0.94
CA LEU A 30 7.95 1.95 -1.70
C LEU A 30 9.36 2.53 -1.66
N THR A 31 9.49 3.84 -1.82
CA THR A 31 10.78 4.54 -1.72
C THR A 31 11.41 4.38 -0.34
N ALA A 32 10.61 4.55 0.73
CA ALA A 32 11.08 4.39 2.10
C ALA A 32 11.49 2.94 2.44
N MET A 33 10.80 1.96 1.85
CA MET A 33 11.05 0.54 2.08
C MET A 33 12.15 -0.04 1.17
N ALA A 34 12.50 0.61 0.07
CA ALA A 34 13.47 0.11 -0.91
C ALA A 34 14.84 -0.28 -0.33
N PRO A 35 15.41 0.42 0.68
CA PRO A 35 16.68 0.02 1.29
C PRO A 35 16.64 -1.35 1.99
N ILE A 36 15.44 -1.80 2.41
CA ILE A 36 15.24 -3.03 3.18
C ILE A 36 14.75 -4.16 2.25
N TYR A 37 13.76 -3.86 1.41
CA TYR A 37 13.07 -4.88 0.61
C TYR A 37 13.53 -4.92 -0.85
N GLY A 38 14.36 -3.97 -1.29
CA GLY A 38 14.63 -3.75 -2.70
C GLY A 38 13.37 -3.33 -3.47
N ALA A 39 13.32 -3.70 -4.75
CA ALA A 39 12.19 -3.38 -5.61
C ALA A 39 10.98 -4.28 -5.29
N LEU A 40 10.01 -3.74 -4.55
CA LEU A 40 8.74 -4.40 -4.30
C LEU A 40 7.83 -4.32 -5.54
N THR A 41 7.20 -5.45 -5.86
CA THR A 41 6.23 -5.60 -6.95
C THR A 41 4.83 -5.86 -6.41
N TRP A 42 3.83 -5.77 -7.28
CA TRP A 42 2.48 -6.23 -6.96
C TRP A 42 2.44 -7.65 -6.42
N ARG A 43 3.26 -8.54 -7.01
CA ARG A 43 3.32 -9.95 -6.62
C ARG A 43 3.88 -10.12 -5.22
N THR A 44 4.94 -9.41 -4.85
CA THR A 44 5.54 -9.48 -3.51
C THR A 44 4.64 -8.88 -2.43
N LEU A 45 3.78 -7.92 -2.79
CA LEU A 45 2.76 -7.40 -1.87
C LEU A 45 1.59 -8.37 -1.69
N LEU A 46 1.14 -9.05 -2.75
CA LEU A 46 0.08 -10.07 -2.65
C LEU A 46 0.57 -11.31 -1.89
N TYR A 47 1.71 -11.82 -2.33
CA TYR A 47 2.34 -13.06 -1.93
C TYR A 47 3.64 -12.70 -1.22
N THR A 48 3.55 -12.44 0.08
CA THR A 48 4.70 -12.03 0.90
C THR A 48 5.79 -13.11 0.91
N ASP A 49 5.44 -14.37 0.70
CA ASP A 49 6.35 -15.50 0.49
C ASP A 49 7.23 -15.38 -0.76
N ALA A 50 6.92 -14.46 -1.70
CA ALA A 50 7.76 -14.17 -2.85
C ALA A 50 8.94 -13.22 -2.52
N TYR A 51 8.98 -12.63 -1.32
CA TYR A 51 10.12 -11.86 -0.86
C TYR A 51 11.12 -12.77 -0.15
N ASP A 52 12.36 -12.78 -0.63
CA ASP A 52 13.47 -13.53 -0.03
C ASP A 52 14.52 -12.56 0.52
N PRO A 53 14.50 -12.25 1.83
CA PRO A 53 15.49 -11.37 2.45
C PRO A 53 16.88 -12.01 2.47
N PRO A 54 17.96 -11.21 2.48
CA PRO A 54 19.32 -11.72 2.62
C PRO A 54 19.49 -12.64 3.84
N PRO A 55 20.35 -13.67 3.80
CA PRO A 55 20.46 -14.67 4.86
C PRO A 55 20.71 -14.11 6.28
N VAL A 56 21.48 -13.02 6.38
CA VAL A 56 21.81 -12.35 7.65
C VAL A 56 20.58 -11.71 8.28
N GLU A 57 19.76 -11.04 7.47
CA GLU A 57 18.53 -10.38 7.90
C GLU A 57 17.42 -11.39 8.16
N LYS A 58 17.31 -12.43 7.32
CA LYS A 58 16.37 -13.54 7.48
C LYS A 58 16.55 -14.28 8.81
N LYS A 59 17.80 -14.44 9.27
CA LYS A 59 18.05 -15.11 10.56
C LYS A 59 17.69 -14.24 11.77
N THR A 60 17.70 -12.91 11.61
CA THR A 60 17.65 -11.96 12.72
C THR A 60 16.31 -11.24 12.83
N TYR A 61 15.66 -10.94 11.69
CA TYR A 61 14.52 -10.02 11.60
C TYR A 61 13.38 -10.53 10.70
N GLN A 62 13.33 -11.83 10.37
CA GLN A 62 12.37 -12.34 9.38
C GLN A 62 10.92 -12.02 9.75
N LEU A 63 10.53 -12.17 11.01
CA LEU A 63 9.15 -11.91 11.43
C LEU A 63 8.83 -10.41 11.36
N GLU A 64 9.76 -9.56 11.78
CA GLU A 64 9.66 -8.11 11.80
C GLU A 64 9.53 -7.56 10.39
N LEU A 65 10.30 -8.09 9.44
CA LEU A 65 10.23 -7.73 8.02
C LEU A 65 8.84 -8.06 7.45
N PHE A 66 8.33 -9.27 7.66
CA PHE A 66 6.98 -9.63 7.19
C PHE A 66 5.88 -8.83 7.89
N THR A 67 6.07 -8.49 9.16
CA THR A 67 5.12 -7.67 9.92
C THR A 67 5.07 -6.24 9.38
N LEU A 68 6.23 -5.62 9.14
CA LEU A 68 6.31 -4.25 8.66
C LEU A 68 5.68 -4.10 7.26
N ILE A 69 6.07 -4.94 6.30
CA ILE A 69 5.47 -4.90 4.95
C ILE A 69 3.96 -5.22 5.01
N GLY A 70 3.56 -6.17 5.86
CA GLY A 70 2.16 -6.54 6.07
C GLY A 70 1.32 -5.38 6.61
N LEU A 71 1.85 -4.63 7.58
CA LEU A 71 1.21 -3.46 8.18
C LEU A 71 1.02 -2.34 7.15
N VAL A 72 2.09 -1.93 6.46
CA VAL A 72 2.03 -0.87 5.44
C VAL A 72 1.01 -1.26 4.36
N ARG A 73 1.08 -2.49 3.86
CA ARG A 73 0.13 -3.03 2.87
C ARG A 73 -1.31 -2.97 3.34
N ALA A 74 -1.60 -3.45 4.54
CA ALA A 74 -2.95 -3.48 5.07
C ALA A 74 -3.55 -2.07 5.19
N ILE A 75 -2.75 -1.10 5.65
CA ILE A 75 -3.20 0.28 5.82
C ILE A 75 -3.45 0.93 4.45
N VAL A 76 -2.52 0.80 3.49
CA VAL A 76 -2.69 1.36 2.14
C VAL A 76 -3.91 0.75 1.45
N PHE A 77 -4.07 -0.58 1.45
CA PHE A 77 -5.23 -1.24 0.86
C PHE A 77 -6.53 -0.79 1.50
N ARG A 78 -6.57 -0.66 2.83
CA ARG A 78 -7.74 -0.15 3.54
C ARG A 78 -8.10 1.26 3.07
N GLN A 79 -7.14 2.18 2.95
CA GLN A 79 -7.47 3.55 2.55
C GLN A 79 -7.94 3.63 1.10
N LEU A 80 -7.30 2.92 0.17
CA LEU A 80 -7.74 2.84 -1.22
C LEU A 80 -9.16 2.26 -1.33
N TRP A 81 -9.44 1.17 -0.60
CA TRP A 81 -10.76 0.55 -0.55
C TRP A 81 -11.84 1.47 0.02
N LEU A 82 -11.53 2.18 1.11
CA LEU A 82 -12.47 3.13 1.71
C LEU A 82 -12.73 4.33 0.81
N ASN A 83 -11.70 4.87 0.16
CA ASN A 83 -11.86 5.95 -0.82
C ASN A 83 -12.78 5.50 -1.97
N ARG A 84 -12.53 4.30 -2.52
CA ARG A 84 -13.39 3.68 -3.54
C ARG A 84 -14.85 3.58 -3.09
N ASN A 85 -15.10 3.06 -1.90
CA ASN A 85 -16.46 2.88 -1.38
C ASN A 85 -17.16 4.20 -1.08
N ARG A 86 -16.43 5.23 -0.66
CA ARG A 86 -16.99 6.59 -0.47
C ARG A 86 -17.49 7.16 -1.80
N VAL A 87 -16.70 6.99 -2.86
CA VAL A 87 -17.09 7.49 -4.19
C VAL A 87 -18.26 6.69 -4.73
N LEU A 88 -18.18 5.36 -4.70
CA LEU A 88 -19.21 4.52 -5.30
C LEU A 88 -20.56 4.58 -4.57
N TYR A 89 -20.56 4.51 -3.23
CA TYR A 89 -21.80 4.33 -2.47
C TYR A 89 -22.31 5.61 -1.79
N LYS A 90 -21.45 6.62 -1.62
CA LYS A 90 -21.83 7.87 -0.94
C LYS A 90 -21.78 9.10 -1.85
N ALA A 91 -21.42 8.92 -3.13
CA ALA A 91 -21.21 10.01 -4.09
C ALA A 91 -20.26 11.11 -3.58
N ILE A 92 -19.34 10.76 -2.69
CA ILE A 92 -18.33 11.68 -2.17
C ILE A 92 -17.16 11.70 -3.16
N PRO A 93 -16.65 12.86 -3.58
CA PRO A 93 -15.52 12.94 -4.50
C PRO A 93 -14.29 12.17 -4.03
N ASN A 94 -13.46 11.78 -5.01
CA ASN A 94 -12.19 11.13 -4.73
C ASN A 94 -11.30 12.01 -3.86
N VAL A 95 -10.72 11.39 -2.84
CA VAL A 95 -9.64 11.99 -2.06
C VAL A 95 -8.34 11.92 -2.87
N ASP A 96 -7.55 12.98 -2.82
CA ASP A 96 -6.25 13.04 -3.46
C ASP A 96 -5.22 12.11 -2.77
N ALA A 97 -4.13 11.80 -3.47
CA ALA A 97 -3.11 10.90 -2.96
C ALA A 97 -2.43 11.44 -1.69
N VAL A 98 -2.23 12.75 -1.56
CA VAL A 98 -1.53 13.38 -0.41
C VAL A 98 -2.34 13.18 0.86
N THR A 99 -3.65 13.37 0.78
CA THR A 99 -4.54 13.14 1.92
C THR A 99 -4.54 11.66 2.33
N ILE A 100 -4.54 10.72 1.38
CA ILE A 100 -4.44 9.28 1.69
C ILE A 100 -3.09 8.95 2.32
N ILE A 101 -1.98 9.47 1.78
CA ILE A 101 -0.63 9.30 2.33
C ILE A 101 -0.58 9.80 3.77
N ALA A 102 -1.12 10.99 4.06
CA ALA A 102 -1.17 11.54 5.41
C ALA A 102 -1.91 10.60 6.38
N GLN A 103 -3.05 10.04 5.96
CA GLN A 103 -3.80 9.07 6.76
C GLN A 103 -2.97 7.80 7.02
N VAL A 104 -2.33 7.23 5.99
CA VAL A 104 -1.46 6.05 6.15
C VAL A 104 -0.33 6.35 7.14
N SER A 105 0.36 7.48 6.98
CA SER A 105 1.45 7.92 7.87
C SER A 105 0.98 8.11 9.32
N SER A 106 -0.22 8.68 9.53
CA SER A 106 -0.79 8.79 10.88
C SER A 106 -1.00 7.43 11.53
N PHE A 107 -1.50 6.42 10.80
CA PHE A 107 -1.64 5.06 11.34
C PHE A 107 -0.29 4.42 11.69
N LEU A 108 0.76 4.67 10.88
CA LEU A 108 2.10 4.17 11.15
C LEU A 108 2.73 4.86 12.38
N HIS A 109 2.51 6.17 12.55
CA HIS A 109 3.01 6.91 13.72
C HIS A 109 2.29 6.57 15.03
N LEU A 110 1.00 6.24 14.98
CA LEU A 110 0.26 5.77 16.17
C LEU A 110 0.80 4.46 16.75
N LYS A 111 1.65 3.75 16.01
CA LYS A 111 2.32 2.52 16.47
C LYS A 111 3.73 2.72 17.00
N SER A 112 4.32 3.92 16.91
CA SER A 112 5.64 4.18 17.50
C SER A 112 5.58 4.67 18.94
N THR A 113 4.38 4.91 19.48
CA THR A 113 4.14 5.46 20.83
C THR A 113 3.50 4.46 21.80
N GLN A 114 3.47 3.18 21.45
CA GLN A 114 3.09 2.06 22.33
C GLN A 114 4.29 1.16 22.56
#